data_AF-A0A8S1UUJ8-F1
#
_entry.id   AF-A0A8S1UUJ8-F1
#
_cell.length_a   1.000
_cell.length_b   1.000
_cell.length_c   1.000
_cell.angle_alpha   90.00
_cell.angle_beta   90.00
_cell.angle_gamma   90.00
#
_symmetry.space_group_name_H-M   'P 1'
#
loop_
_entity.id
_entity.type
_entity.pdbx_description
1 polymer ?
#
loop_
_entity_poly.entity_id
_entity_poly.type
_entity_poly.pdbx_seq_one_letter_code
_entity_poly.pdbx_strand_id
1 'polypeptide(L)'
;MNNSDSGQDSQEEKPFAIPKQIKDLRACQYCGLLLTLEQWNKITQCLNGCSADQTKIFSGIICVMKPSKSWVIKKLGNSKNIHPGLYAIDVQAE
;
A
#
# COMPACT_ATOMS: atom_id res chain seq x y z
N MET A 1 -24.03 -23.54 26.24
CA MET A 1 -23.92 -22.22 25.59
C MET A 1 -23.34 -22.41 24.21
N ASN A 2 -24.13 -22.19 23.16
CA ASN A 2 -23.68 -22.21 21.78
C ASN A 2 -22.97 -20.88 21.48
N ASN A 3 -21.65 -20.89 21.32
CA ASN A 3 -20.95 -19.76 20.70
C ASN A 3 -20.92 -19.99 19.20
N SER A 4 -22.01 -19.61 18.53
CA SER A 4 -22.01 -19.30 17.11
C SER A 4 -21.34 -17.94 16.92
N ASP A 5 -20.00 -17.93 16.88
CA ASP A 5 -19.24 -16.77 16.38
C ASP A 5 -19.21 -16.87 14.85
N SER A 6 -20.37 -16.63 14.25
CA SER A 6 -20.55 -16.50 12.80
C SER A 6 -20.28 -15.05 12.41
N GLY A 7 -19.00 -14.68 12.37
CA GLY A 7 -18.50 -13.47 11.73
C GLY A 7 -17.63 -13.85 10.54
N GLN A 8 -18.23 -14.35 9.45
CA GLN A 8 -17.54 -14.47 8.17
C GLN A 8 -17.23 -13.06 7.66
N ASP A 9 -16.06 -12.54 8.04
CA ASP A 9 -15.47 -11.34 7.46
C ASP A 9 -14.99 -11.73 6.05
N SER A 10 -15.92 -11.78 5.09
CA SER A 10 -15.62 -12.00 3.67
C SER A 10 -14.99 -10.75 3.08
N GLN A 11 -13.83 -10.36 3.60
CA GLN A 11 -12.95 -9.37 2.99
C GLN A 11 -12.23 -10.10 1.86
N GLU A 12 -12.62 -9.84 0.62
CA GLU A 12 -11.89 -10.29 -0.56
C GLU A 12 -10.42 -9.83 -0.41
N GLU A 13 -9.49 -10.79 -0.25
CA GLU A 13 -8.09 -10.46 -0.02
C GLU A 13 -7.51 -9.83 -1.28
N LYS A 14 -7.31 -8.51 -1.24
CA LYS A 14 -6.67 -7.77 -2.33
C LYS A 14 -5.30 -8.38 -2.64
N PRO A 15 -4.94 -8.59 -3.92
CA PRO A 15 -3.64 -9.13 -4.27
C PRO A 15 -2.52 -8.20 -3.79
N PHE A 16 -1.34 -8.75 -3.52
CA PHE A 16 -0.23 -7.91 -3.10
C PHE A 16 0.29 -7.04 -4.25
N ALA A 17 0.39 -5.74 -4.00
CA ALA A 17 1.07 -4.79 -4.86
C ALA A 17 2.59 -4.91 -4.67
N ILE A 18 3.21 -5.79 -5.44
CA ILE A 18 4.65 -6.08 -5.37
C ILE A 18 5.38 -5.43 -6.53
N PRO A 19 6.43 -4.61 -6.27
CA PRO A 19 7.35 -4.17 -7.32
C PRO A 19 8.02 -5.36 -8.01
N LYS A 20 8.04 -5.36 -9.35
CA LYS A 20 8.70 -6.44 -10.12
C LYS A 20 10.22 -6.50 -9.90
N GLN A 21 10.82 -5.37 -9.55
CA GLN A 21 12.26 -5.20 -9.35
C GLN A 21 12.51 -3.94 -8.52
N ILE A 22 13.74 -3.81 -7.99
CA ILE A 22 14.16 -2.64 -7.20
C ILE A 22 14.52 -1.46 -8.12
N LYS A 23 14.97 -1.75 -9.35
CA LYS A 23 15.29 -0.72 -10.33
C LYS A 23 14.02 0.08 -10.70
N ASP A 24 14.18 1.39 -10.73
CA ASP A 24 13.11 2.33 -11.06
C ASP A 24 11.88 2.26 -10.14
N LEU A 25 12.09 1.95 -8.87
CA LEU A 25 11.09 2.17 -7.84
C LEU A 25 10.67 3.64 -7.76
N ARG A 26 9.38 3.85 -7.54
CA ARG A 26 8.78 5.15 -7.26
C ARG A 26 7.76 5.01 -6.16
N ALA A 27 7.76 5.96 -5.24
CA ALA A 27 6.75 6.06 -4.19
C ALA A 27 5.61 6.96 -4.65
N CYS A 28 4.37 6.57 -4.38
CA CYS A 28 3.23 7.48 -4.49
C CYS A 28 3.41 8.65 -3.52
N GLN A 29 3.27 9.89 -3.99
CA GLN A 29 3.48 11.09 -3.18
C GLN A 29 2.47 11.24 -2.02
N TYR A 30 1.32 10.57 -2.08
CA TYR A 30 0.24 10.72 -1.09
C TYR A 30 0.16 9.58 -0.08
N CYS A 31 0.50 8.36 -0.48
CA CYS A 31 0.33 7.18 0.36
C CYS A 31 1.59 6.34 0.51
N GLY A 32 2.67 6.66 -0.21
CA GLY A 32 3.94 5.95 -0.13
C GLY A 32 3.96 4.56 -0.78
N LEU A 33 2.89 4.10 -1.44
CA LEU A 33 2.91 2.82 -2.16
C LEU A 33 4.07 2.79 -3.16
N LEU A 34 4.84 1.70 -3.14
CA LEU A 34 5.97 1.46 -4.01
C LEU A 34 5.57 0.54 -5.15
N LEU A 35 5.83 0.97 -6.38
CA LEU A 35 5.77 0.18 -7.60
C LEU A 35 6.93 0.60 -8.51
N THR A 36 7.25 -0.20 -9.51
CA THR A 36 8.19 0.23 -10.56
C THR A 36 7.53 1.26 -11.47
N LEU A 37 8.32 2.10 -12.13
CA LEU A 37 7.82 3.03 -13.16
C LEU A 37 6.99 2.31 -14.23
N GLU A 38 7.40 1.10 -14.65
CA GLU A 38 6.63 0.27 -15.60
C GLU A 38 5.24 -0.09 -15.06
N GLN A 39 5.11 -0.37 -13.77
CA GLN A 39 3.82 -0.69 -13.14
C GLN A 39 2.96 0.57 -12.95
N TRP A 40 3.57 1.70 -12.60
CA TRP A 40 2.88 2.99 -12.53
C TRP A 40 2.29 3.38 -13.89
N ASN A 41 3.03 3.20 -14.98
CA ASN A 41 2.56 3.50 -16.34
C ASN A 41 1.35 2.65 -16.80
N LYS A 42 0.99 1.60 -16.05
CA LYS A 42 -0.15 0.71 -16.35
C LYS A 42 -1.42 1.09 -15.60
N ILE A 43 -1.35 2.05 -14.67
CA ILE A 43 -2.48 2.48 -13.85
C ILE A 43 -2.67 3.99 -13.96
N THR A 44 -3.92 4.43 -13.99
CA THR A 44 -4.28 5.86 -14.05
C THR A 44 -4.50 6.46 -12.65
N GLN A 45 -4.63 5.60 -11.64
CA GLN A 45 -4.87 5.96 -10.24
C GLN A 45 -4.09 5.01 -9.34
N CYS A 46 -3.62 5.49 -8.18
CA CYS A 46 -3.00 4.63 -7.20
C CYS A 46 -3.97 3.56 -6.70
N LEU A 47 -3.46 2.36 -6.38
CA LEU A 47 -4.26 1.24 -5.84
C LEU A 47 -4.95 1.54 -4.49
N ASN A 48 -4.53 2.61 -3.81
CA ASN A 48 -5.16 3.12 -2.59
C ASN A 48 -6.23 4.20 -2.86
N GLY A 49 -6.47 4.56 -4.13
CA GLY A 49 -7.49 5.53 -4.55
C GLY A 49 -7.05 6.99 -4.57
N CYS A 50 -5.77 7.30 -4.32
CA CYS A 50 -5.22 8.65 -4.49
C CYS A 50 -4.68 8.87 -5.92
N SER A 51 -4.17 10.07 -6.20
CA SER A 51 -3.51 10.38 -7.48
C SER A 51 -2.30 9.46 -7.73
N ALA A 52 -1.98 9.25 -9.01
CA ALA A 52 -0.83 8.46 -9.45
C ALA A 52 0.49 9.25 -9.46
N ASP A 53 0.53 10.46 -8.88
CA ASP A 53 1.77 11.24 -8.76
C ASP A 53 2.80 10.48 -7.93
N GLN A 54 4.03 10.44 -8.45
CA GLN A 54 5.09 9.58 -7.96
C GLN A 54 6.41 10.33 -7.88
N THR A 55 7.30 9.89 -6.99
CA THR A 55 8.62 10.50 -6.73
C THR A 55 9.69 9.42 -6.65
N LYS A 56 10.92 9.79 -7.00
CA LYS A 56 12.13 8.98 -6.73
C LYS A 56 12.67 9.19 -5.31
N ILE A 57 12.23 10.25 -4.64
CA ILE A 57 12.78 10.71 -3.37
C ILE A 57 11.94 10.13 -2.23
N PHE A 58 12.39 8.99 -1.71
CA PHE A 58 11.77 8.32 -0.58
C PHE A 58 12.82 7.59 0.25
N SER A 59 12.51 7.29 1.51
CA SER A 59 13.40 6.51 2.38
C SER A 59 12.64 5.51 3.26
N GLY A 60 13.34 4.41 3.60
CA GLY A 60 12.76 3.28 4.31
C GLY A 60 11.74 2.50 3.48
N ILE A 61 11.62 1.20 3.73
CA ILE A 61 10.63 0.34 3.05
C ILE A 61 9.97 -0.55 4.11
N ILE A 62 8.64 -0.64 4.07
CA ILE A 62 7.83 -1.55 4.88
C ILE A 62 7.00 -2.42 3.95
N CYS A 63 6.98 -3.73 4.23
CA CYS A 63 6.06 -4.67 3.59
C CYS A 63 4.79 -4.79 4.43
N VAL A 64 3.66 -4.44 3.84
CA VAL A 64 2.35 -4.44 4.47
C VAL A 64 1.56 -5.66 4.02
N MET A 65 1.32 -6.59 4.94
CA MET A 65 0.61 -7.84 4.63
C MET A 65 -0.85 -7.82 5.03
N LYS A 66 -1.16 -7.34 6.25
CA LYS A 66 -2.53 -7.27 6.78
C LYS A 66 -2.81 -5.86 7.30
N PRO A 67 -3.10 -4.89 6.40
CA PRO A 67 -3.24 -3.48 6.77
C PRO A 67 -4.21 -3.24 7.94
N SER A 68 -5.38 -3.90 7.93
CA SER A 68 -6.42 -3.74 8.96
C SER A 68 -6.00 -4.23 10.35
N LYS A 69 -5.01 -5.14 10.43
CA LYS A 69 -4.50 -5.73 11.66
C LYS A 69 -3.18 -5.10 12.14
N SER A 70 -2.51 -4.31 11.31
CA SER A 70 -1.21 -3.73 11.64
C SER A 70 -1.33 -2.44 12.45
N TRP A 71 -0.76 -2.44 13.66
CA TRP A 71 -0.62 -1.22 14.46
C TRP A 71 0.28 -0.18 13.77
N VAL A 72 1.36 -0.62 13.10
CA VAL A 72 2.29 0.26 12.38
C VAL A 72 1.54 1.05 11.30
N ILE A 73 0.66 0.39 10.54
CA ILE A 73 -0.11 1.05 9.49
C ILE A 73 -1.15 2.01 10.06
N LYS A 74 -1.84 1.63 11.13
CA LYS A 74 -2.74 2.55 11.85
C LYS A 74 -2.01 3.79 12.34
N LYS A 75 -0.74 3.67 12.72
CA LYS A 75 0.07 4.78 13.23
C LYS A 75 0.60 5.70 12.12
N LEU A 76 0.88 5.18 10.92
CA LEU A 76 1.51 5.92 9.82
C LEU A 76 0.53 6.71 8.93
N GLY A 77 -0.77 6.37 8.88
CA GLY A 77 -1.72 7.10 8.04
C GLY A 77 -3.01 6.35 7.74
N ASN A 78 -4.04 7.08 7.30
CA ASN A 78 -5.45 6.69 7.32
C ASN A 78 -5.73 5.23 6.85
N SER A 79 -6.20 4.41 7.79
CA SER A 79 -6.17 2.94 7.73
C SER A 79 -7.26 2.28 6.89
N LYS A 80 -8.12 3.06 6.22
CA LYS A 80 -9.39 2.53 5.71
C LYS A 80 -9.32 1.88 4.33
N ASN A 81 -8.27 2.13 3.54
CA ASN A 81 -8.16 1.56 2.19
C ASN A 81 -6.71 1.28 1.73
N ILE A 82 -5.85 0.85 2.65
CA ILE A 82 -4.47 0.48 2.32
C ILE A 82 -4.46 -0.90 1.63
N HIS A 83 -3.84 -0.97 0.46
CA HIS A 83 -3.59 -2.20 -0.28
C HIS A 83 -2.41 -2.97 0.34
N PRO A 84 -2.43 -4.30 0.43
CA PRO A 84 -1.23 -5.06 0.78
C PRO A 84 -0.11 -4.81 -0.25
N GLY A 85 1.12 -4.55 0.19
CA GLY A 85 2.21 -4.18 -0.72
C GLY A 85 3.41 -3.54 -0.03
N LEU A 86 4.35 -3.03 -0.82
CA LEU A 86 5.51 -2.29 -0.30
C LEU A 86 5.20 -0.79 -0.20
N TYR A 87 5.64 -0.18 0.89
CA TYR A 87 5.42 1.24 1.18
C TYR A 87 6.72 1.89 1.63
N ALA A 88 6.92 3.15 1.25
CA ALA A 88 7.97 3.99 1.82
C ALA A 88 7.58 4.47 3.23
N ILE A 89 8.58 4.68 4.10
CA ILE A 89 8.35 5.26 5.43
C ILE A 89 8.23 6.78 5.33
N ASP A 90 9.09 7.38 4.51
CA ASP A 90 9.13 8.82 4.25
C ASP A 90 9.17 9.09 2.74
N VAL A 91 8.46 10.12 2.29
CA VAL A 91 8.25 10.47 0.89
C VAL A 91 8.33 11.98 0.72
N GLN A 92 9.13 12.44 -0.24
CA GLN A 92 9.27 13.86 -0.56
C GLN A 92 8.67 14.16 -1.92
N ALA A 93 7.83 15.19 -1.99
CA ALA A 93 7.40 15.74 -3.27
C ALA A 93 8.62 16.25 -4.04
N GLU A 94 8.60 16.11 -5.37
CA GLU A 94 9.56 16.78 -6.26
C GLU A 94 9.23 18.27 -6.40
#